data_AF-X1CBH6-F1
#
_entry.id   AF-X1CBH6-F1
#
_cell.length_a   1.000
_cell.length_b   1.000
_cell.length_c   1.000
_cell.angle_alpha   90.00
_cell.angle_beta   90.00
_cell.angle_gamma   90.00
#
_symmetry.space_group_name_H-M   'P 1'
#
loop_
_entity.id
_entity.type
_entity.pdbx_description
1 polymer ?
#
loop_
_entity_poly.entity_id
_entity_poly.type
_entity_poly.pdbx_seq_one_letter_code
_entity_poly.pdbx_strand_id
1 'polypeptide(L)'
;RGLFIGRKQKSDDPLDRANFALFLQKNGKAKSINKIYPLIEDSDWNVRNAAASTIVEYASKFPELKEKILSYLHDLIERSSLAIKLPTLEVLGHLKDYASKPYLVKILEESDYDLQYAAIRAIGYLQDVDVLYPLKNVVYAKDYITRRAAILSVVRIADSVKEEEQSEKLTPHIHILIESYLELEQVGEIICKVMDYGNHSEFPDMRGYTESEIVKLEGLIEKKDYSVEMYQNFARLIFPIYFPLQEENN
;
A
#
# COMPACT_ATOMS: atom_id res chain seq x y z
N ARG A 1 35.57 -20.30 2.58
CA ARG A 1 34.70 -19.19 3.04
C ARG A 1 33.22 -19.57 3.18
N GLY A 2 32.62 -20.41 2.33
CA GLY A 2 31.18 -20.76 2.43
C GLY A 2 30.74 -21.55 3.68
N LEU A 3 31.62 -22.34 4.30
CA LEU A 3 31.31 -23.15 5.49
C LEU A 3 31.05 -22.33 6.77
N PHE A 4 31.73 -21.19 6.93
CA PHE A 4 31.55 -20.31 8.09
C PHE A 4 30.23 -19.53 8.04
N ILE A 5 29.74 -19.24 6.84
CA ILE A 5 28.54 -18.43 6.64
C ILE A 5 27.29 -19.27 6.94
N GLY A 6 27.26 -20.54 6.54
CA GLY A 6 26.16 -21.45 6.90
C GLY A 6 25.98 -21.66 8.41
N ARG A 7 27.05 -21.51 9.21
CA ARG A 7 26.95 -21.59 10.68
C ARG A 7 26.21 -20.39 11.28
N LYS A 8 26.33 -19.20 10.67
CA LYS A 8 25.64 -18.00 11.14
C LYS A 8 24.12 -18.08 11.02
N GLN A 9 23.59 -18.86 10.09
CA GLN A 9 22.14 -19.10 9.96
C GLN A 9 21.53 -19.72 11.23
N LYS A 10 22.31 -20.54 11.96
CA LYS A 10 21.89 -21.23 13.18
C LYS A 10 22.61 -20.68 14.42
N SER A 11 23.11 -19.44 14.35
CA SER A 11 23.71 -18.78 15.51
C SER A 11 22.63 -18.50 16.56
N ASP A 12 22.96 -18.59 17.84
CA ASP A 12 22.06 -18.18 18.92
C ASP A 12 21.83 -16.65 18.89
N ASP A 13 22.82 -15.88 18.41
CA ASP A 13 22.72 -14.43 18.24
C ASP A 13 21.83 -14.07 17.03
N PRO A 14 20.69 -13.37 17.24
CA PRO A 14 19.84 -12.88 16.15
C PRO A 14 20.58 -11.99 15.15
N LEU A 15 21.55 -11.20 15.61
CA LEU A 15 22.29 -10.30 14.74
C LEU A 15 23.12 -11.06 13.71
N ASP A 16 23.71 -12.19 14.11
CA ASP A 16 24.42 -13.08 13.19
C ASP A 16 23.49 -13.70 12.13
N ARG A 17 22.27 -14.09 12.53
CA ARG A 17 21.26 -14.65 11.62
C ARG A 17 20.74 -13.60 10.63
N ALA A 18 20.48 -12.38 11.10
CA ALA A 18 20.09 -11.25 10.25
C ALA A 18 21.21 -10.88 9.27
N ASN A 19 22.45 -10.77 9.75
CA ASN A 19 23.62 -10.50 8.90
C ASN A 19 23.85 -11.61 7.86
N PHE A 20 23.52 -12.86 8.20
CA PHE A 20 23.55 -13.96 7.25
C PHE A 20 22.54 -13.76 6.10
N ALA A 21 21.30 -13.34 6.39
CA ALA A 21 20.32 -13.01 5.36
C ALA A 21 20.83 -11.87 4.45
N LEU A 22 21.30 -10.76 5.03
CA LEU A 22 21.84 -9.61 4.28
C LEU A 22 23.09 -9.97 3.47
N PHE A 23 23.94 -10.87 3.97
CA PHE A 23 25.08 -11.37 3.22
C PHE A 23 24.61 -12.12 1.95
N LEU A 24 23.59 -12.97 2.08
CA LEU A 24 23.01 -13.70 0.95
C LEU A 24 22.31 -12.77 -0.03
N GLN A 25 21.61 -11.73 0.44
CA GLN A 25 21.05 -10.69 -0.43
C GLN A 25 22.11 -10.13 -1.40
N LYS A 26 23.27 -9.74 -0.87
CA LYS A 26 24.35 -9.14 -1.67
C LYS A 26 25.11 -10.15 -2.53
N ASN A 27 25.50 -11.30 -1.95
CA ASN A 27 26.48 -12.21 -2.54
C ASN A 27 25.92 -13.58 -2.95
N GLY A 28 24.67 -13.86 -2.61
CA GLY A 28 24.06 -15.16 -2.79
C GLY A 28 23.70 -15.45 -4.24
N LYS A 29 23.64 -16.75 -4.54
CA LYS A 29 23.18 -17.31 -5.82
C LYS A 29 21.71 -17.72 -5.69
N ALA A 30 21.01 -17.89 -6.81
CA ALA A 30 19.62 -18.34 -6.85
C ALA A 30 19.32 -19.52 -5.90
N LYS A 31 20.17 -20.57 -5.92
CA LYS A 31 20.02 -21.77 -5.06
C LYS A 31 20.07 -21.49 -3.56
N SER A 32 20.60 -20.34 -3.13
CA SER A 32 20.66 -19.97 -1.71
C SER A 32 19.32 -19.52 -1.14
N ILE A 33 18.28 -19.31 -1.97
CA ILE A 33 16.95 -18.89 -1.48
C ILE A 33 16.38 -19.83 -0.42
N ASN A 34 16.61 -21.15 -0.57
CA ASN A 34 16.15 -22.16 0.39
C ASN A 34 16.76 -21.95 1.81
N LYS A 35 17.86 -21.21 1.93
CA LYS A 35 18.47 -20.88 3.24
C LYS A 35 17.84 -19.65 3.89
N ILE A 36 17.04 -18.87 3.15
CA ILE A 36 16.34 -17.69 3.67
C ILE A 36 14.98 -18.07 4.25
N TYR A 37 14.32 -19.11 3.71
CA TYR A 37 13.02 -19.58 4.18
C TYR A 37 12.93 -19.81 5.70
N PRO A 38 13.88 -20.49 6.37
CA PRO A 38 13.81 -20.62 7.83
C PRO A 38 13.93 -19.30 8.60
N LEU A 39 14.48 -18.25 7.98
CA LEU A 39 14.72 -16.95 8.63
C LEU A 39 13.49 -16.03 8.58
N ILE A 40 12.57 -16.22 7.64
CA ILE A 40 11.28 -15.51 7.68
C ILE A 40 10.37 -16.06 8.79
N GLU A 41 10.63 -17.30 9.23
CA GLU A 41 9.98 -17.97 10.37
C GLU A 41 10.74 -17.75 11.70
N ASP A 42 11.79 -16.92 11.73
CA ASP A 42 12.63 -16.74 12.92
C ASP A 42 11.86 -16.09 14.09
N SER A 43 12.25 -16.43 15.32
CA SER A 43 11.72 -15.80 16.53
C SER A 43 11.98 -14.30 16.63
N ASP A 44 13.11 -13.81 16.10
CA ASP A 44 13.51 -12.41 16.20
C ASP A 44 12.99 -11.59 15.01
N TRP A 45 12.40 -10.43 15.32
CA TRP A 45 11.78 -9.57 14.32
C TRP A 45 12.78 -8.99 13.32
N ASN A 46 14.02 -8.70 13.72
CA ASN A 46 15.05 -8.18 12.83
C ASN A 46 15.48 -9.24 11.82
N VAL A 47 15.55 -10.50 12.26
CA VAL A 47 15.88 -11.63 11.38
C VAL A 47 14.79 -11.83 10.35
N ARG A 48 13.52 -11.81 10.76
CA ARG A 48 12.37 -11.89 9.83
C ARG A 48 12.37 -10.76 8.80
N ASN A 49 12.63 -9.52 9.24
CA ASN A 49 12.68 -8.36 8.33
C ASN A 49 13.86 -8.43 7.35
N ALA A 50 15.04 -8.85 7.82
CA ALA A 50 16.20 -9.07 6.95
C ALA A 50 15.90 -10.18 5.92
N ALA A 51 15.22 -11.25 6.34
CA ALA A 51 14.81 -12.33 5.45
C ALA A 51 13.78 -11.85 4.41
N ALA A 52 12.75 -11.12 4.83
CA ALA A 52 11.74 -10.54 3.95
C ALA A 52 12.36 -9.64 2.87
N SER A 53 13.21 -8.68 3.28
CA SER A 53 13.96 -7.82 2.35
C SER A 53 14.83 -8.64 1.39
N THR A 54 15.50 -9.69 1.90
CA THR A 54 16.30 -10.58 1.07
C THR A 54 15.44 -11.34 0.05
N ILE A 55 14.24 -11.81 0.43
CA ILE A 55 13.34 -12.53 -0.48
C ILE A 55 12.88 -11.62 -1.62
N VAL A 56 12.50 -10.37 -1.32
CA VAL A 56 12.11 -9.38 -2.34
C VAL A 56 13.25 -9.12 -3.32
N GLU A 57 14.46 -8.90 -2.82
CA GLU A 57 15.65 -8.69 -3.67
C GLU A 57 15.97 -9.93 -4.52
N TYR A 58 15.79 -11.13 -3.97
CA TYR A 58 16.01 -12.37 -4.70
C TYR A 58 15.02 -12.55 -5.86
N ALA A 59 13.74 -12.24 -5.65
CA ALA A 59 12.76 -12.32 -6.72
C ALA A 59 13.05 -11.31 -7.84
N SER A 60 13.57 -10.12 -7.49
CA SER A 60 14.00 -9.11 -8.47
C SER A 60 15.26 -9.54 -9.22
N LYS A 61 16.26 -10.11 -8.51
CA LYS A 61 17.55 -10.51 -9.08
C LYS A 61 17.49 -11.83 -9.86
N PHE A 62 16.59 -12.73 -9.49
CA PHE A 62 16.40 -14.04 -10.08
C PHE A 62 14.90 -14.27 -10.39
N PRO A 63 14.39 -13.66 -11.48
CA PRO A 63 12.96 -13.71 -11.82
C PRO A 63 12.40 -15.13 -11.96
N GLU A 64 13.23 -16.11 -12.35
CA GLU A 64 12.87 -17.52 -12.44
C GLU A 64 12.45 -18.14 -11.10
N LEU A 65 12.80 -17.51 -9.97
CA LEU A 65 12.42 -17.96 -8.64
C LEU A 65 11.07 -17.41 -8.18
N LYS A 66 10.50 -16.41 -8.87
CA LYS A 66 9.33 -15.67 -8.38
C LYS A 66 8.17 -16.59 -8.03
N GLU A 67 7.77 -17.46 -8.95
CA GLU A 67 6.67 -18.43 -8.72
C GLU A 67 6.94 -19.37 -7.55
N LYS A 68 8.18 -19.84 -7.41
CA LYS A 68 8.57 -20.71 -6.30
C LYS A 68 8.55 -19.97 -4.96
N ILE A 69 8.94 -18.70 -4.95
CA ILE A 69 8.89 -17.84 -3.76
C ILE A 69 7.43 -17.59 -3.37
N LEU A 70 6.59 -17.19 -4.32
CA LEU A 70 5.16 -16.95 -4.06
C LEU A 70 4.46 -18.19 -3.53
N SER A 71 4.70 -19.36 -4.14
CA SER A 71 4.15 -20.64 -3.65
C SER A 71 4.55 -20.93 -2.20
N TYR A 72 5.81 -20.67 -1.81
CA TYR A 72 6.25 -20.83 -0.42
C TYR A 72 5.58 -19.82 0.53
N LEU A 73 5.43 -18.55 0.11
CA LEU A 73 4.81 -17.51 0.94
C LEU A 73 3.30 -17.75 1.16
N HIS A 74 2.59 -18.26 0.14
CA HIS A 74 1.19 -18.66 0.28
C HIS A 74 1.01 -19.84 1.22
N ASP A 75 1.86 -20.87 1.15
CA ASP A 75 1.84 -21.96 2.15
C ASP A 75 2.14 -21.42 3.55
N LEU A 76 3.13 -20.53 3.66
CA LEU A 76 3.56 -19.97 4.93
C LEU A 76 2.43 -19.18 5.60
N ILE A 77 1.73 -18.32 4.87
CA ILE A 77 0.74 -17.41 5.47
C ILE A 77 -0.46 -18.14 6.06
N GLU A 78 -0.86 -19.27 5.49
CA GLU A 78 -1.99 -20.08 5.96
C GLU A 78 -1.69 -20.77 7.30
N ARG A 79 -0.45 -21.24 7.49
CA ARG A 79 -0.06 -22.05 8.66
C ARG A 79 0.63 -21.30 9.79
N SER A 80 0.77 -19.99 9.68
CA SER A 80 1.67 -19.21 10.54
C SER A 80 0.97 -18.32 11.57
N SER A 81 1.72 -17.99 12.63
CA SER A 81 1.32 -17.01 13.64
C SER A 81 1.33 -15.59 13.08
N LEU A 82 0.65 -14.66 13.77
CA LEU A 82 0.60 -13.24 13.39
C LEU A 82 2.00 -12.65 13.16
N ALA A 83 2.98 -12.97 14.03
CA ALA A 83 4.36 -12.47 13.93
C ALA A 83 5.06 -12.81 12.60
N ILE A 84 4.67 -13.92 11.96
CA ILE A 84 5.20 -14.37 10.65
C ILE A 84 4.30 -13.87 9.52
N LYS A 85 2.98 -13.76 9.74
CA LYS A 85 2.06 -13.19 8.74
C LYS A 85 2.45 -11.76 8.36
N LEU A 86 2.82 -10.92 9.32
CA LEU A 86 3.20 -9.52 9.08
C LEU A 86 4.30 -9.36 8.01
N PRO A 87 5.52 -9.92 8.17
CA PRO A 87 6.55 -9.81 7.15
C PRO A 87 6.17 -10.55 5.86
N THR A 88 5.39 -11.63 5.92
CA THR A 88 4.95 -12.38 4.73
C THR A 88 4.04 -11.53 3.85
N LEU A 89 3.06 -10.83 4.44
CA LEU A 89 2.19 -9.89 3.74
C LEU A 89 2.98 -8.76 3.07
N GLU A 90 3.95 -8.20 3.78
CA GLU A 90 4.82 -7.16 3.24
C GLU A 90 5.59 -7.65 2.01
N VAL A 91 6.15 -8.87 2.05
CA VAL A 91 6.81 -9.49 0.89
C VAL A 91 5.82 -9.67 -0.27
N LEU A 92 4.63 -10.23 -0.03
CA LEU A 92 3.62 -10.43 -1.08
C LEU A 92 3.26 -9.13 -1.79
N GLY A 93 3.05 -8.06 -1.02
CA GLY A 93 2.81 -6.72 -1.56
C GLY A 93 3.97 -6.22 -2.42
N HIS A 94 5.21 -6.30 -1.91
CA HIS A 94 6.41 -5.89 -2.65
C HIS A 94 6.66 -6.69 -3.93
N LEU A 95 6.29 -7.97 -3.95
CA LEU A 95 6.38 -8.83 -5.13
C LEU A 95 5.26 -8.58 -6.15
N LYS A 96 4.33 -7.67 -5.84
CA LYS A 96 3.12 -7.39 -6.62
C LYS A 96 2.35 -8.67 -6.91
N ASP A 97 2.15 -9.48 -5.88
CA ASP A 97 1.38 -10.70 -5.99
C ASP A 97 -0.12 -10.39 -6.04
N TYR A 98 -0.64 -10.12 -7.25
CA TYR A 98 -2.05 -9.82 -7.45
C TYR A 98 -2.97 -10.99 -7.07
N ALA A 99 -2.47 -12.22 -6.97
CA ALA A 99 -3.25 -13.36 -6.49
C ALA A 99 -3.58 -13.26 -5.00
N SER A 100 -2.77 -12.55 -4.21
CA SER A 100 -3.07 -12.27 -2.80
C SER A 100 -4.18 -11.23 -2.57
N LYS A 101 -4.64 -10.50 -3.61
CA LYS A 101 -5.65 -9.43 -3.48
C LYS A 101 -6.87 -9.84 -2.65
N PRO A 102 -7.57 -10.96 -2.93
CA PRO A 102 -8.77 -11.33 -2.16
C PRO A 102 -8.46 -11.58 -0.69
N TYR A 103 -7.31 -12.18 -0.39
CA TYR A 103 -6.87 -12.45 0.98
C TYR A 103 -6.49 -11.16 1.72
N LEU A 104 -5.83 -10.23 1.05
CA LEU A 104 -5.49 -8.91 1.62
C LEU A 104 -6.74 -8.08 1.94
N VAL A 105 -7.71 -8.05 1.03
CA VAL A 105 -9.00 -7.39 1.26
C VAL A 105 -9.75 -8.03 2.42
N LYS A 106 -9.75 -9.37 2.51
CA LYS A 106 -10.34 -10.07 3.65
C LYS A 106 -9.71 -9.66 4.98
N ILE A 107 -8.38 -9.57 5.05
CA ILE A 107 -7.69 -9.12 6.27
C ILE A 107 -8.04 -7.67 6.60
N LEU A 108 -8.10 -6.80 5.59
CA LEU A 108 -8.47 -5.39 5.75
C LEU A 108 -9.83 -5.25 6.46
N GLU A 109 -10.79 -6.10 6.11
CA GLU A 109 -12.18 -6.06 6.59
C GLU A 109 -12.39 -6.80 7.91
N GLU A 110 -11.69 -7.92 8.14
CA GLU A 110 -11.97 -8.84 9.26
C GLU A 110 -10.97 -8.75 10.42
N SER A 111 -9.86 -8.02 10.28
CA SER A 111 -8.79 -7.95 11.28
C SER A 111 -8.64 -6.57 11.89
N ASP A 112 -8.14 -6.53 13.13
CA ASP A 112 -7.80 -5.30 13.85
C ASP A 112 -6.27 -5.14 13.99
N TYR A 113 -5.84 -3.91 14.29
CA TYR A 113 -4.47 -3.56 14.70
C TYR A 113 -3.39 -3.94 13.66
N ASP A 114 -2.34 -4.66 14.09
CA ASP A 114 -1.12 -4.90 13.33
C ASP A 114 -1.37 -5.64 12.01
N LEU A 115 -2.29 -6.61 12.01
CA LEU A 115 -2.55 -7.42 10.83
C LEU A 115 -3.31 -6.62 9.76
N GLN A 116 -4.27 -5.78 10.18
CA GLN A 116 -4.93 -4.83 9.29
C GLN A 116 -3.93 -3.84 8.71
N TYR A 117 -3.07 -3.26 9.55
CA TYR A 117 -2.01 -2.33 9.12
C TYR A 117 -1.07 -2.96 8.08
N ALA A 118 -0.66 -4.22 8.30
CA ALA A 118 0.18 -4.94 7.33
C ALA A 118 -0.54 -5.19 6.01
N ALA A 119 -1.83 -5.52 6.03
CA ALA A 119 -2.63 -5.67 4.82
C ALA A 119 -2.77 -4.36 4.06
N ILE A 120 -3.07 -3.25 4.74
CA ILE A 120 -3.13 -1.90 4.15
C ILE A 120 -1.82 -1.58 3.42
N ARG A 121 -0.67 -1.77 4.08
CA ARG A 121 0.64 -1.54 3.47
C ARG A 121 0.87 -2.43 2.26
N ALA A 122 0.58 -3.73 2.38
CA ALA A 122 0.74 -4.69 1.29
C ALA A 122 -0.12 -4.31 0.06
N ILE A 123 -1.37 -3.90 0.29
CA ILE A 123 -2.28 -3.37 -0.73
C ILE A 123 -1.66 -2.17 -1.44
N GLY A 124 -1.09 -1.21 -0.71
CA GLY A 124 -0.37 -0.09 -1.31
C GLY A 124 0.79 -0.52 -2.21
N TYR A 125 1.55 -1.56 -1.82
CA TYR A 125 2.67 -2.06 -2.62
C TYR A 125 2.25 -2.84 -3.86
N LEU A 126 1.03 -3.40 -3.90
CA LEU A 126 0.49 -4.00 -5.13
C LEU A 126 0.41 -2.99 -6.27
N GLN A 127 0.17 -1.71 -5.95
CA GLN A 127 -0.01 -0.65 -6.94
C GLN A 127 -1.09 -1.00 -7.97
N ASP A 128 -2.19 -1.55 -7.47
CA ASP A 128 -3.38 -1.86 -8.24
C ASP A 128 -4.42 -0.78 -7.96
N VAL A 129 -5.13 -0.29 -8.98
CA VAL A 129 -6.21 0.70 -8.76
C VAL A 129 -7.46 0.02 -8.22
N ASP A 130 -7.67 -1.26 -8.54
CA ASP A 130 -8.89 -2.01 -8.17
C ASP A 130 -9.07 -2.12 -6.64
N VAL A 131 -7.97 -2.01 -5.88
CA VAL A 131 -7.98 -2.09 -4.40
C VAL A 131 -8.27 -0.75 -3.72
N LEU A 132 -8.48 0.34 -4.47
CA LEU A 132 -8.92 1.62 -3.91
C LEU A 132 -10.36 1.55 -3.38
N TYR A 133 -11.22 0.70 -3.95
CA TYR A 133 -12.57 0.46 -3.43
C TYR A 133 -12.55 -0.08 -1.99
N PRO A 134 -11.83 -1.18 -1.69
CA PRO A 134 -11.64 -1.66 -0.31
C PRO A 134 -11.10 -0.60 0.67
N LEU A 135 -10.23 0.30 0.23
CA LEU A 135 -9.65 1.35 1.08
C LEU A 135 -10.59 2.54 1.35
N LYS A 136 -11.72 2.64 0.64
CA LYS A 136 -12.61 3.82 0.67
C LYS A 136 -13.03 4.24 2.07
N ASN A 137 -13.39 3.30 2.94
CA ASN A 137 -13.82 3.64 4.31
C ASN A 137 -12.64 3.76 5.27
N VAL A 138 -11.52 3.12 4.96
CA VAL A 138 -10.34 3.05 5.83
C VAL A 138 -9.61 4.39 5.87
N VAL A 139 -9.64 5.16 4.77
CA VAL A 139 -9.11 6.55 4.76
C VAL A 139 -9.91 7.53 5.62
N TYR A 140 -11.07 7.14 6.14
CA TYR A 140 -11.85 7.92 7.11
C TYR A 140 -11.88 7.28 8.50
N ALA A 141 -11.00 6.29 8.76
CA ALA A 141 -10.94 5.62 10.04
C ALA A 141 -10.68 6.62 11.18
N LYS A 142 -11.38 6.42 12.32
CA LYS A 142 -11.16 7.23 13.53
C LYS A 142 -9.74 7.04 14.07
N ASP A 143 -9.24 5.82 14.01
CA ASP A 143 -7.86 5.51 14.39
C ASP A 143 -6.86 6.18 13.42
N TYR A 144 -5.98 7.01 13.97
CA TYR A 144 -5.02 7.78 13.20
C TYR A 144 -4.00 6.90 12.48
N ILE A 145 -3.55 5.79 13.10
CA ILE A 145 -2.51 4.93 12.52
C ILE A 145 -3.08 4.21 11.30
N THR A 146 -4.27 3.63 11.43
CA THR A 146 -4.99 2.96 10.34
C THR A 146 -5.32 3.93 9.22
N ARG A 147 -5.89 5.11 9.54
CA ARG A 147 -6.21 6.13 8.55
C ARG A 147 -4.98 6.56 7.75
N ARG A 148 -3.90 6.91 8.44
CA ARG A 148 -2.65 7.36 7.82
C ARG A 148 -2.01 6.27 6.96
N ALA A 149 -2.08 5.01 7.40
CA ALA A 149 -1.61 3.88 6.60
C ALA A 149 -2.40 3.73 5.30
N ALA A 150 -3.72 3.89 5.35
CA ALA A 150 -4.59 3.79 4.17
C ALA A 150 -4.29 4.94 3.20
N ILE A 151 -4.18 6.16 3.69
CA ILE A 151 -3.84 7.33 2.88
C ILE A 151 -2.47 7.16 2.20
N LEU A 152 -1.43 6.71 2.93
CA LEU A 152 -0.12 6.43 2.33
C LEU A 152 -0.18 5.33 1.26
N SER A 153 -1.09 4.38 1.42
CA SER A 153 -1.30 3.30 0.43
C SER A 153 -2.01 3.82 -0.81
N VAL A 154 -3.02 4.68 -0.66
CA VAL A 154 -3.70 5.38 -1.76
C VAL A 154 -2.71 6.25 -2.54
N VAL A 155 -1.89 7.05 -1.85
CA VAL A 155 -0.86 7.87 -2.50
C VAL A 155 0.09 7.00 -3.33
N ARG A 156 0.56 5.88 -2.76
CA ARG A 156 1.45 4.94 -3.48
C ARG A 156 0.81 4.33 -4.72
N ILE A 157 -0.49 4.03 -4.67
CA ILE A 157 -1.26 3.51 -5.80
C ILE A 157 -1.44 4.62 -6.84
N ALA A 158 -1.86 5.82 -6.44
CA ALA A 158 -2.05 6.95 -7.32
C ALA A 158 -0.75 7.33 -8.06
N ASP A 159 0.37 7.43 -7.33
CA ASP A 159 1.69 7.74 -7.92
C ASP A 159 2.21 6.68 -8.90
N SER A 160 1.66 5.46 -8.83
CA SER A 160 2.00 4.40 -9.78
C SER A 160 1.31 4.57 -11.15
N VAL A 161 0.24 5.36 -11.21
CA VAL A 161 -0.52 5.68 -12.42
C VAL A 161 0.16 6.85 -13.14
N LYS A 162 1.00 6.53 -14.13
CA LYS A 162 1.85 7.54 -14.81
C LYS A 162 1.25 8.14 -16.07
N GLU A 163 0.38 7.40 -16.74
CA GLU A 163 -0.21 7.78 -18.02
C GLU A 163 -1.54 8.50 -17.81
N GLU A 164 -1.80 9.56 -18.59
CA GLU A 164 -3.05 10.34 -18.51
C GLU A 164 -4.28 9.48 -18.81
N GLU A 165 -4.21 8.59 -19.82
CA GLU A 165 -5.27 7.63 -20.14
C GLU A 165 -5.55 6.65 -18.98
N GLN A 166 -4.54 6.35 -18.16
CA GLN A 166 -4.74 5.49 -16.98
C GLN A 166 -5.29 6.25 -15.78
N SER A 167 -5.21 7.60 -15.78
CA SER A 167 -5.77 8.43 -14.72
C SER A 167 -7.30 8.37 -14.70
N GLU A 168 -7.94 8.05 -15.82
CA GLU A 168 -9.39 7.81 -15.87
C GLU A 168 -9.83 6.73 -14.87
N LYS A 169 -9.01 5.70 -14.63
CA LYS A 169 -9.31 4.65 -13.64
C LYS A 169 -9.41 5.17 -12.21
N LEU A 170 -8.83 6.34 -11.93
CA LEU A 170 -8.89 6.99 -10.63
C LEU A 170 -10.13 7.88 -10.48
N THR A 171 -10.87 8.16 -11.56
CA THR A 171 -12.08 9.00 -11.57
C THR A 171 -13.11 8.56 -10.53
N PRO A 172 -13.47 7.26 -10.41
CA PRO A 172 -14.41 6.81 -9.38
C PRO A 172 -13.90 6.99 -7.94
N HIS A 173 -12.60 7.22 -7.78
CA HIS A 173 -11.89 7.30 -6.50
C HIS A 173 -11.50 8.73 -6.10
N ILE A 174 -11.96 9.74 -6.84
CA ILE A 174 -11.54 11.14 -6.64
C ILE A 174 -11.69 11.63 -5.19
N HIS A 175 -12.74 11.23 -4.47
CA HIS A 175 -12.90 11.63 -3.06
C HIS A 175 -11.84 11.05 -2.13
N ILE A 176 -11.34 9.84 -2.41
CA ILE A 176 -10.25 9.22 -1.64
C ILE A 176 -8.93 9.94 -1.94
N LEU A 177 -8.72 10.36 -3.19
CA LEU A 177 -7.57 11.18 -3.56
C LEU A 177 -7.61 12.56 -2.89
N ILE A 178 -8.78 13.22 -2.92
CA ILE A 178 -9.00 14.49 -2.24
C ILE A 178 -8.70 14.34 -0.75
N GLU A 179 -9.23 13.31 -0.08
CA GLU A 179 -8.93 13.05 1.35
C GLU A 179 -7.41 12.90 1.58
N SER A 180 -6.74 12.16 0.70
CA SER A 180 -5.30 11.95 0.78
C SER A 180 -4.51 13.25 0.62
N TYR A 181 -4.96 14.15 -0.27
CA TYR A 181 -4.38 15.49 -0.46
C TYR A 181 -4.66 16.41 0.73
N LEU A 182 -5.86 16.37 1.30
CA LEU A 182 -6.21 17.17 2.46
C LEU A 182 -5.32 16.81 3.66
N GLU A 183 -5.05 15.53 3.91
CA GLU A 183 -4.22 15.07 5.04
C GLU A 183 -2.70 15.18 4.77
N LEU A 184 -2.21 14.83 3.57
CA LEU A 184 -0.75 14.72 3.29
C LEU A 184 -0.21 15.73 2.27
N GLU A 185 -1.05 16.49 1.58
CA GLU A 185 -0.68 17.40 0.49
C GLU A 185 0.04 16.72 -0.68
N GLN A 186 -0.16 15.42 -0.83
CA GLN A 186 0.34 14.61 -1.95
C GLN A 186 -0.79 14.36 -2.95
N VAL A 187 -0.47 13.82 -4.13
CA VAL A 187 -1.41 13.52 -5.23
C VAL A 187 -2.19 14.70 -5.83
N GLY A 188 -1.86 15.95 -5.48
CA GLY A 188 -2.55 17.14 -6.01
C GLY A 188 -2.50 17.23 -7.54
N GLU A 189 -1.36 16.93 -8.16
CA GLU A 189 -1.25 16.90 -9.62
C GLU A 189 -2.12 15.82 -10.26
N ILE A 190 -2.29 14.68 -9.58
CA ILE A 190 -3.12 13.58 -10.04
C ILE A 190 -4.60 13.98 -9.95
N ILE A 191 -5.01 14.64 -8.86
CA ILE A 191 -6.37 15.20 -8.71
C ILE A 191 -6.68 16.15 -9.87
N CYS A 192 -5.77 17.08 -10.19
CA CYS A 192 -5.95 17.99 -11.32
C CYS A 192 -6.11 17.22 -12.64
N LYS A 193 -5.26 16.23 -12.91
CA LYS A 193 -5.38 15.39 -14.12
C LYS A 193 -6.70 14.64 -14.18
N VAL A 194 -7.15 14.05 -13.07
CA VAL A 194 -8.45 13.38 -13.02
C VAL A 194 -9.59 14.37 -13.26
N MET A 195 -9.50 15.59 -12.73
CA MET A 195 -10.50 16.64 -12.98
C MET A 195 -10.49 17.15 -14.42
N ASP A 196 -9.34 17.16 -15.10
CA ASP A 196 -9.22 17.58 -16.51
C ASP A 196 -9.67 16.50 -17.49
N TYR A 197 -9.22 15.26 -17.29
CA TYR A 197 -9.32 14.18 -18.27
C TYR A 197 -10.26 13.05 -17.86
N GLY A 198 -10.76 13.05 -16.63
CA GLY A 198 -11.60 11.97 -16.11
C GLY A 198 -12.90 11.81 -16.90
N ASN A 199 -13.31 10.57 -17.12
CA ASN A 199 -14.57 10.27 -17.79
C ASN A 199 -15.74 10.80 -16.98
N HIS A 200 -16.48 11.75 -17.55
CA HIS A 200 -17.58 12.42 -16.85
C HIS A 200 -18.64 11.45 -16.29
N SER A 201 -18.86 10.31 -16.95
CA SER A 201 -19.83 9.31 -16.50
C SER A 201 -19.38 8.48 -15.29
N GLU A 202 -18.08 8.50 -14.97
CA GLU A 202 -17.47 7.71 -13.89
C GLU A 202 -17.19 8.50 -12.61
N PHE A 203 -17.37 9.84 -12.65
CA PHE A 203 -17.28 10.63 -11.43
C PHE A 203 -18.35 10.19 -10.41
N PRO A 204 -17.96 10.04 -9.13
CA PRO A 204 -18.92 9.77 -8.08
C PRO A 204 -19.84 10.97 -7.83
N ASP A 205 -20.87 10.74 -7.04
CA ASP A 205 -21.77 11.79 -6.57
C ASP A 205 -21.05 12.84 -5.72
N MET A 206 -21.62 14.04 -5.66
CA MET A 206 -21.08 15.13 -4.86
C MET A 206 -20.91 14.75 -3.38
N ARG A 207 -19.86 15.29 -2.75
CA ARG A 207 -19.59 15.14 -1.33
C ARG A 207 -19.41 16.51 -0.67
N GLY A 208 -19.82 16.58 0.59
CA GLY A 208 -19.68 17.79 1.38
C GLY A 208 -18.28 17.94 1.95
N TYR A 209 -17.74 19.15 1.87
CA TYR A 209 -16.44 19.55 2.41
C TYR A 209 -16.57 20.81 3.26
N THR A 210 -15.71 20.96 4.25
CA THR A 210 -15.63 22.17 5.07
C THR A 210 -15.06 23.33 4.26
N GLU A 211 -15.36 24.56 4.68
CA GLU A 211 -14.82 25.77 4.03
C GLU A 211 -13.28 25.74 3.94
N SER A 212 -12.58 25.29 4.99
CA SER A 212 -11.12 25.16 4.98
C SER A 212 -10.60 24.15 3.96
N GLU A 213 -11.31 23.04 3.75
CA GLU A 213 -10.94 22.03 2.77
C GLU A 213 -11.17 22.55 1.35
N ILE A 214 -12.30 23.23 1.12
CA ILE A 214 -12.62 23.84 -0.17
C ILE A 214 -11.55 24.87 -0.55
N VAL A 215 -11.18 25.78 0.35
CA VAL A 215 -10.11 26.77 0.10
C VAL A 215 -8.79 26.09 -0.27
N LYS A 216 -8.45 24.98 0.39
CA LYS A 216 -7.25 24.20 0.08
C LYS A 216 -7.30 23.58 -1.31
N LEU A 217 -8.47 23.09 -1.73
CA LEU A 217 -8.67 22.51 -3.06
C LEU A 217 -8.76 23.58 -4.17
N GLU A 218 -9.37 24.73 -3.90
CA GLU A 218 -9.35 25.89 -4.79
C GLU A 218 -7.91 26.36 -5.05
N GLY A 219 -7.11 26.49 -3.99
CA GLY A 219 -5.68 26.80 -4.11
C GLY A 219 -4.85 25.72 -4.82
N LEU A 220 -5.37 24.49 -4.96
CA LEU A 220 -4.74 23.45 -5.78
C LEU A 220 -5.06 23.66 -7.27
N ILE A 221 -6.33 23.86 -7.62
CA ILE A 221 -6.78 24.02 -9.02
C ILE A 221 -6.32 25.35 -9.63
N GLU A 222 -6.27 26.43 -8.84
CA GLU A 222 -5.84 27.76 -9.29
C GLU A 222 -4.35 27.82 -9.69
N LYS A 223 -3.54 26.87 -9.23
CA LYS A 223 -2.12 26.75 -9.63
C LYS A 223 -1.94 26.22 -11.05
N LYS A 224 -2.98 25.66 -11.66
CA LYS A 224 -2.94 25.14 -13.03
C LYS A 224 -3.42 26.19 -14.01
N ASP A 225 -3.01 26.05 -15.27
CA ASP A 225 -3.56 26.86 -16.36
C ASP A 225 -5.08 26.67 -16.40
N TYR A 226 -5.82 27.75 -16.69
CA TYR A 226 -7.28 27.75 -16.64
C TYR A 226 -7.88 26.64 -17.52
N SER A 227 -8.55 25.69 -16.89
CA SER A 227 -9.25 24.55 -17.51
C SER A 227 -10.72 24.59 -17.16
N VAL A 228 -11.59 24.80 -18.15
CA VAL A 228 -13.05 24.91 -17.93
C VAL A 228 -13.59 23.59 -17.37
N GLU A 229 -13.12 22.48 -17.91
CA GLU A 229 -13.46 21.11 -17.52
C GLU A 229 -13.13 20.86 -16.05
N MET A 230 -11.96 21.31 -15.57
CA MET A 230 -11.56 21.18 -14.17
C MET A 230 -12.55 21.86 -13.23
N TYR A 231 -12.89 23.13 -13.49
CA TYR A 231 -13.82 23.88 -12.65
C TYR A 231 -15.24 23.31 -12.69
N GLN A 232 -15.69 22.80 -13.84
CA GLN A 232 -16.99 22.13 -13.95
C GLN A 232 -17.04 20.85 -13.13
N ASN A 233 -16.00 20.01 -13.22
CA ASN A 233 -15.93 18.77 -12.46
C ASN A 233 -15.74 19.06 -10.95
N PHE A 234 -14.96 20.08 -10.59
CA PHE A 234 -14.85 20.56 -9.21
C PHE A 234 -16.21 20.94 -8.62
N ALA A 235 -16.97 21.79 -9.31
CA ALA A 235 -18.30 22.23 -8.86
C ALA A 235 -19.33 21.09 -8.82
N ARG A 236 -19.14 20.03 -9.61
CA ARG A 236 -19.98 18.83 -9.59
C ARG A 236 -19.70 17.93 -8.39
N LEU A 237 -18.45 17.87 -7.93
CA LEU A 237 -18.00 16.92 -6.90
C LEU A 237 -18.08 17.49 -5.48
N ILE A 238 -18.04 18.80 -5.33
CA ILE A 238 -17.80 19.45 -4.04
C ILE A 238 -18.96 20.38 -3.71
N PHE A 239 -19.53 20.23 -2.52
CA PHE A 239 -20.44 21.22 -1.95
C PHE A 239 -20.00 21.63 -0.53
N PRO A 240 -20.23 22.89 -0.15
CA PRO A 240 -19.89 23.39 1.19
C PRO A 240 -20.82 22.84 2.27
N ILE A 241 -20.26 22.31 3.36
CA ILE A 241 -20.98 22.00 4.58
C ILE A 241 -20.88 23.21 5.52
N TYR A 242 -21.98 23.95 5.67
CA TYR A 242 -22.04 25.14 6.55
C TYR A 242 -22.24 24.78 8.04
N PHE A 243 -22.74 23.58 8.33
CA PHE A 243 -22.94 23.08 9.70
C PHE A 243 -22.68 21.57 9.74
N PRO A 244 -21.59 21.08 10.34
CA PRO A 244 -21.48 19.66 10.63
C PRO A 244 -22.55 19.33 11.66
N LEU A 245 -23.59 18.60 11.24
CA LEU A 245 -24.50 17.98 12.20
C LEU A 245 -23.62 17.11 13.10
N GLN A 246 -23.45 17.52 14.36
CA GLN A 246 -22.93 16.63 15.37
C GLN A 246 -23.93 15.48 15.46
N GLU A 247 -23.60 14.33 14.88
CA GLU A 247 -24.30 13.10 15.24
C GLU A 247 -23.99 12.86 16.72
N GLU A 248 -24.91 13.31 17.59
CA GLU A 248 -24.98 12.85 18.96
C GLU A 248 -25.15 11.32 18.91
N ASN A 249 -24.10 10.59 19.29
CA ASN A 249 -24.14 9.15 19.45
C ASN A 249 -25.26 8.79 20.44
N ASN A 250 -26.29 8.08 19.96
CA ASN A 250 -27.19 7.26 20.79
C ASN A 250 -26.71 5.81 20.77
#